data_AF-A0A174CEE0-F1
#
_entry.id   AF-A0A174CEE0-F1
#
_cell.length_a   1.000
_cell.length_b   1.000
_cell.length_c   1.000
_cell.angle_alpha   90.00
_cell.angle_beta   90.00
_cell.angle_gamma   90.00
#
_symmetry.space_group_name_H-M   'P 1'
#
loop_
_entity.id
_entity.type
_entity.pdbx_description
1 polymer ?
#
loop_
_entity_poly.entity_id
_entity_poly.type
_entity_poly.pdbx_seq_one_letter_code
_entity_poly.pdbx_strand_id
1 'polypeptide(L)'
;MGTGYMLHCPQCNYQTLFFLGIGFAYPLVYAETQEKGNRGELGEDIKEFFSEHPDGVIDPVPAIFQCEKCNQYDTAPSLRMYIPDETKLPRKKIDGSWSIAMPFHGEDYVAPGGFEDNFIFYKEHMHSCERCGGKMKFIANENDIEKLKCPNCKDQFLDVEEYMNWD
;
A
#
# COMPACT_ATOMS: atom_id res chain seq x y z
N MET A 1 0.33 -3.78 12.87
CA MET A 1 -0.92 -3.12 13.28
C MET A 1 -1.47 -2.35 12.10
N GLY A 2 -2.76 -2.06 12.12
CA GLY A 2 -3.37 -1.07 11.25
C GLY A 2 -4.04 0.03 12.05
N THR A 3 -4.16 1.20 11.43
CA THR A 3 -4.63 2.44 12.06
C THR A 3 -5.64 3.13 11.15
N GLY A 4 -6.73 3.58 11.78
CA GLY A 4 -7.80 4.32 11.14
C GLY A 4 -7.63 5.80 11.43
N TYR A 5 -7.42 6.59 10.39
CA TYR A 5 -7.17 8.01 10.48
C TYR A 5 -8.36 8.81 9.98
N MET A 6 -8.96 9.61 10.87
CA MET A 6 -9.97 10.57 10.51
C MET A 6 -9.30 11.90 10.21
N LEU A 7 -9.50 12.42 9.00
CA LEU A 7 -8.93 13.69 8.58
C LEU A 7 -10.05 14.70 8.35
N HIS A 8 -9.88 15.90 8.89
CA HIS A 8 -10.83 17.00 8.70
C HIS A 8 -10.13 18.28 8.25
N CYS A 9 -10.82 19.08 7.44
CA CYS A 9 -10.32 20.40 7.04
C CYS A 9 -10.74 21.45 8.07
N PRO A 10 -9.84 22.29 8.59
CA PRO A 10 -10.22 23.35 9.53
C PRO A 10 -10.94 24.54 8.86
N GLN A 11 -10.96 24.60 7.52
CA GLN A 11 -11.51 25.72 6.76
C GLN A 11 -12.82 25.39 6.02
N CYS A 12 -13.20 24.12 5.90
CA CYS A 12 -14.44 23.71 5.25
C CYS A 12 -14.94 22.37 5.81
N ASN A 13 -16.14 21.95 5.42
CA ASN A 13 -16.76 20.73 5.95
C ASN A 13 -16.22 19.43 5.32
N TYR A 14 -15.02 19.46 4.75
CA TYR A 14 -14.39 18.26 4.19
C TYR A 14 -13.89 17.37 5.31
N GLN A 15 -14.27 16.09 5.25
CA GLN A 15 -13.76 15.04 6.11
C GLN A 15 -13.58 13.76 5.30
N THR A 16 -12.62 12.94 5.71
CA THR A 16 -12.36 11.63 5.12
C THR A 16 -11.79 10.68 6.17
N LEU A 17 -11.97 9.38 5.95
CA LEU A 17 -11.47 8.33 6.82
C LEU A 17 -10.59 7.39 5.99
N PHE A 18 -9.42 7.07 6.51
CA PHE A 18 -8.49 6.13 5.88
C PHE A 18 -8.17 4.98 6.83
N PHE A 19 -8.12 3.77 6.29
CA PHE A 19 -7.69 2.59 7.02
C PHE A 19 -6.37 2.12 6.42
N LEU A 20 -5.28 2.31 7.15
CA LEU A 20 -3.93 1.97 6.70
C LEU A 20 -3.34 0.83 7.55
N GLY A 21 -2.41 0.09 6.97
CA GLY A 21 -1.85 -1.12 7.57
C GLY A 21 -2.78 -2.34 7.46
N ILE A 22 -2.21 -3.52 7.71
CA ILE A 22 -2.90 -4.82 7.56
C ILE A 22 -3.01 -5.57 8.89
N GLY A 23 -2.11 -5.30 9.86
CA GLY A 23 -2.13 -6.01 11.15
C GLY A 23 -1.49 -7.39 11.12
N PHE A 24 -2.01 -8.31 11.94
CA PHE A 24 -1.51 -9.67 12.06
C PHE A 24 -1.77 -10.54 10.83
N ALA A 25 -2.75 -10.17 10.00
CA ALA A 25 -3.03 -10.86 8.74
C ALA A 25 -1.99 -10.60 7.63
N TYR A 26 -0.98 -9.76 7.87
CA TYR A 26 -0.04 -9.31 6.84
C TYR A 26 0.61 -10.44 6.00
N PRO A 27 1.17 -11.52 6.60
CA PRO A 27 1.80 -12.58 5.81
C PRO A 27 0.83 -13.23 4.81
N LEU A 28 -0.41 -13.48 5.24
CA LEU A 28 -1.45 -14.05 4.39
C LEU A 28 -1.85 -13.08 3.27
N VAL A 29 -2.13 -11.83 3.60
CA VAL A 29 -2.49 -10.81 2.61
C VAL A 29 -1.37 -10.60 1.60
N TYR A 30 -0.11 -10.64 2.06
CA TYR A 30 1.06 -10.58 1.18
C TYR A 30 1.07 -11.75 0.18
N ALA A 31 0.99 -12.99 0.68
CA ALA A 31 1.01 -14.20 -0.15
C ALA A 31 -0.15 -14.21 -1.17
N GLU A 32 -1.38 -13.95 -0.70
CA GLU A 32 -2.56 -13.86 -1.57
C GLU A 32 -2.40 -12.77 -2.64
N THR A 33 -1.79 -11.64 -2.30
CA THR A 33 -1.59 -10.54 -3.24
C THR A 33 -0.58 -10.93 -4.33
N GLN A 34 0.53 -11.61 -3.97
CA GLN A 34 1.47 -12.13 -4.97
C GLN A 34 0.77 -13.12 -5.92
N GLU A 35 -0.03 -14.05 -5.38
CA GLU A 35 -0.76 -15.03 -6.18
C GLU A 35 -1.77 -14.37 -7.13
N LYS A 36 -2.57 -13.43 -6.63
CA LYS A 36 -3.53 -12.67 -7.46
C LYS A 36 -2.83 -11.91 -8.57
N GLY A 37 -1.67 -11.31 -8.29
CA GLY A 37 -0.84 -10.65 -9.28
C GLY A 37 -0.35 -11.61 -10.37
N ASN A 38 0.17 -12.77 -9.97
CA ASN A 38 0.65 -13.80 -10.91
C ASN A 38 -0.49 -14.36 -11.80
N ARG A 39 -1.70 -14.54 -11.24
CA ARG A 39 -2.89 -14.95 -11.99
C ARG A 39 -3.46 -13.85 -12.90
N GLY A 40 -2.99 -12.61 -12.78
CA GLY A 40 -3.46 -11.46 -13.55
C GLY A 40 -4.75 -10.83 -13.05
N GLU A 41 -5.15 -11.11 -11.81
CA GLU A 41 -6.37 -10.55 -11.21
C GLU A 41 -6.21 -9.10 -10.77
N LEU A 42 -4.95 -8.61 -10.68
CA LEU A 42 -4.63 -7.25 -10.24
C LEU A 42 -4.36 -6.29 -11.41
N GLY A 43 -4.44 -6.76 -12.65
CA GLY A 43 -4.17 -5.97 -13.85
C GLY A 43 -3.12 -6.62 -14.76
N GLU A 44 -3.20 -6.28 -16.05
CA GLU A 44 -2.29 -6.83 -17.07
C GLU A 44 -0.85 -6.35 -16.88
N ASP A 45 -0.63 -5.14 -16.35
CA ASP A 45 0.71 -4.62 -16.09
C ASP A 45 1.43 -5.38 -14.97
N ILE A 46 0.70 -5.78 -13.93
CA ILE A 46 1.22 -6.62 -12.84
C ILE A 46 1.49 -8.04 -13.35
N LYS A 47 0.60 -8.57 -14.20
CA LYS A 47 0.80 -9.88 -14.82
C LYS A 47 2.05 -9.92 -15.70
N GLU A 48 2.24 -8.89 -16.53
CA GLU A 48 3.43 -8.70 -17.35
C GLU A 48 4.68 -8.60 -16.48
N PHE A 49 4.63 -7.81 -15.41
CA PHE A 49 5.72 -7.71 -14.43
C PHE A 49 6.15 -9.07 -13.87
N PHE A 50 5.21 -9.92 -13.42
CA PHE A 50 5.56 -11.26 -12.93
C PHE A 50 6.06 -12.20 -14.03
N SER A 51 5.67 -11.99 -15.28
CA SER A 51 6.20 -12.74 -16.42
C SER A 51 7.64 -12.36 -16.75
N GLU A 52 8.00 -11.07 -16.61
CA GLU A 52 9.35 -10.56 -16.87
C GLU A 52 10.29 -10.76 -15.68
N HIS A 53 9.76 -10.69 -14.46
CA HIS A 53 10.48 -10.78 -13.20
C HIS A 53 9.83 -11.81 -12.28
N PRO A 54 10.10 -13.13 -12.48
CA PRO A 54 9.48 -14.19 -11.68
C PRO A 54 9.77 -14.10 -10.17
N ASP A 55 10.93 -13.56 -9.79
CA ASP A 55 11.33 -13.31 -8.39
C ASP A 55 10.95 -11.90 -7.90
N GLY A 56 10.26 -11.12 -8.74
CA GLY A 56 9.71 -9.83 -8.40
C GLY A 56 8.61 -9.93 -7.35
N VAL A 57 8.40 -8.86 -6.60
CA VAL A 57 7.40 -8.80 -5.53
C VAL A 57 6.60 -7.51 -5.62
N ILE A 58 5.36 -7.55 -5.13
CA ILE A 58 4.50 -6.38 -5.03
C ILE A 58 4.13 -6.05 -3.57
N ASP A 59 4.01 -4.76 -3.26
CA ASP A 59 3.65 -4.27 -1.93
C ASP A 59 2.11 -4.26 -1.73
N PRO A 60 1.57 -5.08 -0.81
CA PRO A 60 0.12 -5.17 -0.58
C PRO A 60 -0.41 -4.07 0.36
N VAL A 61 0.46 -3.29 1.01
CA VAL A 61 0.04 -2.36 2.06
C VAL A 61 -0.87 -1.27 1.49
N PRO A 62 -2.03 -0.99 2.11
CA PRO A 62 -2.89 0.11 1.69
C PRO A 62 -2.15 1.45 1.71
N ALA A 63 -2.33 2.23 0.65
CA ALA A 63 -1.80 3.57 0.51
C ALA A 63 -2.89 4.55 0.08
N ILE A 64 -2.62 5.84 0.26
CA ILE A 64 -3.54 6.92 -0.10
C ILE A 64 -3.16 7.44 -1.49
N PHE A 65 -4.17 7.47 -2.35
CA PHE A 65 -4.05 7.97 -3.71
C PHE A 65 -4.98 9.16 -3.92
N GLN A 66 -4.62 10.06 -4.84
CA GLN A 66 -5.47 11.16 -5.27
C GLN A 66 -5.76 11.09 -6.75
N CYS A 67 -7.03 11.26 -7.11
CA CYS A 67 -7.42 11.34 -8.50
C CYS A 67 -6.95 12.64 -9.13
N GLU A 68 -6.23 12.56 -10.26
CA GLU A 68 -5.75 13.73 -11.00
C GLU A 68 -6.89 14.54 -11.66
N LYS A 69 -8.08 13.94 -11.84
CA LYS A 69 -9.24 14.60 -12.47
C LYS A 69 -10.16 15.27 -11.45
N CYS A 70 -10.61 14.53 -10.45
CA CYS A 70 -11.60 15.00 -9.48
C CYS A 70 -11.01 15.42 -8.13
N ASN A 71 -9.69 15.29 -7.94
CA ASN A 71 -8.93 15.58 -6.73
C ASN A 71 -9.37 14.81 -5.47
N GLN A 72 -10.27 13.84 -5.60
CA GLN A 72 -10.73 13.03 -4.48
C GLN A 72 -9.65 12.02 -4.09
N TYR A 73 -9.51 11.83 -2.79
CA TYR A 73 -8.68 10.77 -2.25
C TYR A 73 -9.42 9.44 -2.25
N ASP A 74 -8.65 8.38 -2.32
CA ASP A 74 -9.10 7.00 -2.11
C ASP A 74 -7.94 6.16 -1.57
N THR A 75 -8.27 4.96 -1.10
CA THR A 75 -7.29 3.98 -0.62
C THR A 75 -7.34 2.73 -1.48
N ALA A 76 -6.17 2.22 -1.83
CA ALA A 76 -6.00 0.93 -2.49
C ALA A 76 -4.69 0.29 -2.01
N PRO A 77 -4.50 -1.03 -2.18
CA PRO A 77 -3.17 -1.63 -2.02
C PRO A 77 -2.15 -0.87 -2.89
N SER A 78 -0.96 -0.61 -2.35
CA SER A 78 0.11 0.13 -3.02
C SER A 78 0.46 -0.45 -4.40
N LEU A 79 0.56 -1.79 -4.47
CA LEU A 79 0.94 -2.57 -5.65
C LEU A 79 2.21 -2.05 -6.34
N ARG A 80 3.08 -1.36 -5.59
CA ARG A 80 4.42 -1.02 -6.04
C ARG A 80 5.19 -2.29 -6.31
N MET A 81 5.79 -2.36 -7.48
CA MET A 81 6.54 -3.50 -7.98
C MET A 81 8.02 -3.32 -7.68
N TYR A 82 8.66 -4.38 -7.19
CA TYR A 82 10.06 -4.41 -6.80
C TYR A 82 10.75 -5.66 -7.35
N ILE A 83 11.98 -5.49 -7.82
CA ILE A 83 12.82 -6.60 -8.31
C ILE A 83 13.98 -6.86 -7.34
N PRO A 84 14.46 -8.11 -7.20
CA PRO A 84 15.61 -8.39 -6.34
C PRO A 84 16.83 -7.53 -6.69
N ASP A 85 17.47 -6.98 -5.67
CA ASP A 85 18.73 -6.27 -5.81
C ASP A 85 19.89 -7.28 -5.83
N GLU A 86 20.42 -7.57 -7.03
CA GLU A 86 21.54 -8.50 -7.20
C GLU A 86 22.83 -8.06 -6.49
N THR A 87 22.94 -6.79 -6.09
CA THR A 87 24.10 -6.29 -5.34
C THR A 87 24.01 -6.60 -3.85
N LYS A 88 22.84 -7.01 -3.36
CA LYS A 88 22.59 -7.32 -1.96
C LYS A 88 22.50 -8.82 -1.76
N LEU A 89 22.74 -9.25 -0.51
CA LEU A 89 22.54 -10.64 -0.15
C LEU A 89 21.06 -11.00 -0.36
N PRO A 90 20.75 -12.23 -0.82
CA PRO A 90 19.37 -12.69 -0.92
C PRO A 90 18.66 -12.54 0.42
N ARG A 91 17.38 -12.16 0.37
CA ARG A 91 16.54 -12.03 1.57
C ARG A 91 16.59 -13.35 2.35
N LYS A 92 16.87 -13.27 3.64
CA LYS A 92 16.68 -14.43 4.53
C LYS A 92 15.18 -14.66 4.69
N LYS A 93 14.72 -15.87 4.40
CA LYS A 93 13.34 -16.25 4.72
C LYS A 93 13.11 -16.09 6.21
N ILE A 94 11.95 -15.54 6.56
CA ILE A 94 11.58 -15.35 7.95
C ILE A 94 11.25 -16.72 8.53
N ASP A 95 12.08 -17.18 9.47
CA ASP A 95 11.86 -18.40 10.22
C ASP A 95 11.22 -18.03 11.56
N GLY A 96 9.92 -18.31 11.71
CA GLY A 96 9.17 -17.94 12.89
C GLY A 96 7.72 -17.58 12.61
N SER A 97 7.03 -17.15 13.67
CA SER A 97 5.64 -16.74 13.62
C SER A 97 5.55 -15.20 13.62
N TRP A 98 4.82 -14.63 12.67
CA TRP A 98 4.58 -13.17 12.60
C TRP A 98 3.85 -12.62 13.83
N SER A 99 2.92 -13.40 14.37
CA SER A 99 2.16 -13.00 15.56
C SER A 99 1.79 -14.21 16.41
N ILE A 100 1.54 -14.00 17.70
CA ILE A 100 1.02 -15.06 18.57
C ILE A 100 -0.47 -15.33 18.25
N ALA A 101 -1.21 -14.27 17.90
CA ALA A 101 -2.65 -14.34 17.63
C ALA A 101 -2.97 -15.03 16.29
N MET A 102 -2.16 -14.78 15.27
CA MET A 102 -2.20 -15.45 13.96
C MET A 102 -0.81 -16.03 13.65
N PRO A 103 -0.55 -17.27 14.10
CA PRO A 103 0.77 -17.84 14.01
C PRO A 103 1.01 -18.47 12.63
N PHE A 104 1.09 -17.62 11.61
CA PHE A 104 1.48 -18.06 10.28
C PHE A 104 2.92 -18.59 10.34
N HIS A 105 3.09 -19.86 10.01
CA HIS A 105 4.37 -20.56 10.03
C HIS A 105 4.87 -20.76 8.60
N GLY A 106 5.96 -20.09 8.23
CA GLY A 106 6.67 -20.38 6.97
C GLY A 106 6.17 -19.68 5.71
N GLU A 107 5.26 -18.70 5.83
CA GLU A 107 4.90 -17.83 4.70
C GLU A 107 6.11 -16.98 4.29
N ASP A 108 6.39 -16.94 2.99
CA ASP A 108 7.56 -16.26 2.45
C ASP A 108 7.24 -14.81 2.07
N TYR A 109 7.24 -13.90 3.04
CA TYR A 109 6.84 -12.51 2.82
C TYR A 109 7.97 -11.48 2.98
N VAL A 110 7.85 -10.35 2.28
CA VAL A 110 8.69 -9.16 2.57
C VAL A 110 8.00 -8.43 3.72
N ALA A 111 8.68 -8.23 4.85
CA ALA A 111 8.10 -7.47 5.96
C ALA A 111 7.76 -6.03 5.52
N PRO A 112 6.72 -5.39 6.08
CA PRO A 112 6.42 -3.99 5.80
C PRO A 112 7.67 -3.12 6.00
N GLY A 113 7.99 -2.27 5.02
CA GLY A 113 9.20 -1.44 5.02
C GLY A 113 10.51 -2.16 4.66
N GLY A 114 10.53 -3.49 4.57
CA GLY A 114 11.73 -4.29 4.23
C GLY A 114 12.01 -4.44 2.73
N PHE A 115 11.25 -3.79 1.86
CA PHE A 115 11.45 -3.88 0.41
C PHE A 115 12.81 -3.28 0.01
N GLU A 116 13.19 -2.16 0.59
CA GLU A 116 14.44 -1.47 0.24
C GLU A 116 15.70 -2.23 0.72
N ASP A 117 15.55 -3.21 1.61
CA ASP A 117 16.68 -3.98 2.13
C ASP A 117 17.27 -4.97 1.11
N ASN A 118 16.44 -5.53 0.23
CA ASN A 118 16.85 -6.57 -0.71
C ASN A 118 16.28 -6.38 -2.13
N PHE A 119 15.49 -5.33 -2.36
CA PHE A 119 14.84 -5.08 -3.63
C PHE A 119 15.03 -3.63 -4.09
N ILE A 120 14.88 -3.43 -5.41
CA ILE A 120 14.89 -2.14 -6.09
C ILE A 120 13.48 -1.87 -6.59
N PHE A 121 13.01 -0.63 -6.39
CA PHE A 121 11.74 -0.17 -6.96
C PHE A 121 11.79 -0.24 -8.49
N TYR A 122 10.83 -0.96 -9.08
CA TYR A 122 10.70 -1.12 -10.52
C TYR A 122 9.66 -0.15 -11.09
N LYS A 123 8.42 -0.21 -10.58
CA LYS A 123 7.29 0.55 -11.13
C LYS A 123 6.11 0.66 -10.16
N GLU A 124 5.32 1.72 -10.29
CA GLU A 124 4.01 1.86 -9.65
C GLU A 124 2.89 1.30 -10.52
N HIS A 125 1.97 0.54 -9.92
CA HIS A 125 0.70 0.23 -10.56
C HIS A 125 -0.21 1.46 -10.57
N MET A 126 -0.91 1.68 -11.69
CA MET A 126 -1.74 2.87 -11.88
C MET A 126 -3.22 2.55 -11.68
N HIS A 127 -3.74 2.86 -10.50
CA HIS A 127 -5.16 2.68 -10.20
C HIS A 127 -6.06 3.66 -10.97
N SER A 128 -7.31 3.26 -11.17
CA SER A 128 -8.38 4.09 -11.73
C SER A 128 -9.33 4.56 -10.63
N CYS A 129 -9.70 5.83 -10.66
CA CYS A 129 -10.63 6.42 -9.72
C CYS A 129 -12.03 5.83 -9.91
N GLU A 130 -12.61 5.24 -8.86
CA GLU A 130 -13.95 4.65 -8.93
C GLU A 130 -15.04 5.67 -9.27
N ARG A 131 -14.84 6.94 -8.90
CA ARG A 131 -15.83 8.01 -9.12
C ARG A 131 -15.87 8.53 -10.55
N CYS A 132 -14.72 8.59 -11.23
CA CYS A 132 -14.63 9.29 -12.53
C CYS A 132 -13.76 8.60 -13.60
N GLY A 133 -13.15 7.45 -13.28
CA GLY A 133 -12.22 6.75 -14.16
C GLY A 133 -10.93 7.53 -14.45
N GLY A 134 -10.63 8.58 -13.68
CA GLY A 134 -9.36 9.30 -13.76
C GLY A 134 -8.20 8.49 -13.19
N LYS A 135 -6.97 8.83 -13.57
CA LYS A 135 -5.77 8.22 -12.99
C LYS A 135 -5.63 8.60 -11.53
N MET A 136 -5.22 7.64 -10.71
CA MET A 136 -4.93 7.83 -9.30
C MET A 136 -3.42 7.90 -9.12
N LYS A 137 -2.96 8.96 -8.47
CA LYS A 137 -1.54 9.16 -8.15
C LYS A 137 -1.29 8.79 -6.69
N PHE A 138 -0.22 8.04 -6.41
CA PHE A 138 0.22 7.79 -5.05
C PHE A 138 0.57 9.12 -4.36
N ILE A 139 0.02 9.35 -3.17
CA ILE A 139 0.30 10.57 -2.40
C ILE A 139 1.04 10.27 -1.10
N ALA A 140 0.56 9.30 -0.33
CA ALA A 140 1.05 9.08 1.02
C ALA A 140 0.84 7.63 1.46
N ASN A 141 1.70 7.18 2.38
CA ASN A 141 1.43 6.05 3.27
C ASN A 141 1.15 6.58 4.69
N GLU A 142 1.08 5.68 5.68
CA GLU A 142 0.84 6.04 7.08
C GLU A 142 1.81 7.12 7.62
N ASN A 143 3.08 7.10 7.18
CA ASN A 143 4.11 8.03 7.65
C ASN A 143 3.99 9.44 7.05
N ASP A 144 3.21 9.60 5.98
CA ASP A 144 3.08 10.84 5.22
C ASP A 144 1.69 11.48 5.35
N ILE A 145 0.81 10.92 6.18
CA ILE A 145 -0.61 11.30 6.24
C ILE A 145 -0.84 12.75 6.68
N GLU A 146 0.02 13.28 7.55
CA GLU A 146 -0.01 14.68 8.01
C GLU A 146 0.26 15.69 6.88
N LYS A 147 0.83 15.24 5.76
CA LYS A 147 1.14 16.09 4.60
C LYS A 147 -0.05 16.27 3.67
N LEU A 148 -1.17 15.59 3.94
CA LEU A 148 -2.35 15.65 3.09
C LEU A 148 -3.02 17.02 3.15
N LYS A 149 -3.37 17.52 1.95
CA LYS A 149 -4.05 18.80 1.79
C LYS A 149 -5.51 18.59 1.43
N CYS A 150 -6.37 19.50 1.87
CA CYS A 150 -7.79 19.46 1.56
C CYS A 150 -8.01 19.58 0.04
N PRO A 151 -8.78 18.68 -0.59
CA PRO A 151 -9.02 18.73 -2.03
C PRO A 151 -9.89 19.94 -2.46
N ASN A 152 -10.66 20.50 -1.51
CA ASN A 152 -11.51 21.66 -1.75
C ASN A 152 -10.77 23.00 -1.55
N CYS A 153 -9.88 23.08 -0.55
CA CYS A 153 -9.15 24.31 -0.21
C CYS A 153 -7.74 24.37 -0.82
N LYS A 154 -7.20 23.24 -1.31
CA LYS A 154 -5.90 23.01 -1.96
C LYS A 154 -4.65 23.31 -1.14
N ASP A 155 -4.60 24.46 -0.44
CA ASP A 155 -3.43 24.91 0.30
C ASP A 155 -3.51 24.62 1.80
N GLN A 156 -4.68 24.20 2.27
CA GLN A 156 -4.92 23.87 3.68
C GLN A 156 -4.56 22.42 3.97
N PHE A 157 -3.66 22.20 4.94
CA PHE A 157 -3.41 20.88 5.50
C PHE A 157 -4.62 20.39 6.29
N LEU A 158 -4.85 19.07 6.24
CA LEU A 158 -5.89 18.41 7.02
C LEU A 158 -5.37 18.14 8.43
N ASP A 159 -6.24 18.34 9.42
CA ASP A 159 -5.99 17.91 10.79
C ASP A 159 -6.20 16.39 10.84
N VAL A 160 -5.24 15.67 11.42
CA VAL A 160 -5.23 14.20 11.50
C VAL A 160 -5.58 13.77 12.92
N GLU A 161 -6.56 12.88 13.03
CA GLU A 161 -6.91 12.20 14.28
C GLU A 161 -6.78 10.68 14.08
N GLU A 162 -5.98 10.03 14.92
CA GLU A 162 -6.02 8.57 15.05
C GLU A 162 -7.32 8.17 15.76
N TYR A 163 -8.26 7.63 14.99
CA TYR A 163 -9.60 7.31 15.48
C TYR A 163 -9.71 5.86 15.99
N MET A 164 -8.93 4.94 15.40
CA MET A 164 -8.96 3.54 15.78
C MET A 164 -7.66 2.80 15.43
N ASN A 165 -7.42 1.69 16.13
CA ASN A 165 -6.30 0.79 15.87
C ASN A 165 -6.82 -0.66 15.81
N TRP A 166 -6.18 -1.50 15.02
CA TRP A 166 -6.47 -2.94 14.92
C TRP A 166 -5.23 -3.78 14.64
N ASP A 167 -5.42 -5.08 14.77
CA ASP A 167 -4.45 -6.12 14.43
C ASP A 167 -5.13 -7.36 13.84
#